data_AF-A0A359CLD6-F1
#
_entry.id   AF-A0A359CLD6-F1
#
_cell.length_a   1.000
_cell.length_b   1.000
_cell.length_c   1.000
_cell.angle_alpha   90.00
_cell.angle_beta   90.00
_cell.angle_gamma   90.00
#
_symmetry.space_group_name_H-M   'P 1'
#
loop_
_entity.id
_entity.type
_entity.pdbx_description
1 polymer ?
#
loop_
_entity_poly.entity_id
_entity_poly.type
_entity_poly.pdbx_seq_one_letter_code
_entity_poly.pdbx_strand_id
1 'polypeptide(L)' 'MTLVLKQDCKYSLLVATSMGVRITPVNAQPVHSSRLFEMQATSAETNVA' A
#
# COMPACT_ATOMS: atom_id res chain seq x y z
N MET A 1 -6.25 -26.92 -14.75
CA MET A 1 -5.97 -26.66 -13.33
C MET A 1 -7.22 -26.01 -12.75
N THR A 2 -7.89 -26.62 -11.77
CA THR A 2 -9.10 -26.05 -11.15
C THR A 2 -8.72 -25.53 -9.78
N LEU A 3 -8.90 -24.23 -9.54
CA LEU A 3 -8.64 -23.61 -8.24
C LEU A 3 -9.82 -23.92 -7.30
N VAL A 4 -9.57 -24.66 -6.23
CA VAL A 4 -10.58 -24.96 -5.20
C VAL A 4 -10.52 -23.88 -4.13
N LEU A 5 -11.59 -23.10 -3.99
CA LEU A 5 -11.70 -22.02 -3.02
C LEU A 5 -12.31 -22.50 -1.71
N LYS A 6 -11.97 -21.84 -0.61
CA LYS A 6 -12.53 -22.12 0.72
C LYS A 6 -14.03 -21.76 0.73
N GLN A 7 -14.86 -22.70 1.19
CA GLN A 7 -16.30 -22.51 1.34
C GLN A 7 -16.64 -21.89 2.71
N ASP A 8 -17.86 -21.36 2.83
CA ASP A 8 -18.39 -20.77 4.06
C ASP A 8 -17.55 -19.62 4.64
N CYS A 9 -16.89 -18.84 3.78
CA CYS A 9 -16.16 -17.64 4.17
C CYS A 9 -16.53 -16.43 3.29
N LYS A 10 -16.46 -15.22 3.87
CA LYS A 10 -16.82 -13.98 3.18
C LYS A 10 -15.85 -13.61 2.05
N TYR A 11 -14.57 -13.96 2.22
CA TYR A 11 -13.52 -13.74 1.24
C TYR A 11 -12.65 -15.01 1.18
N SER A 12 -12.44 -15.56 -0.01
CA SER A 12 -11.64 -16.78 -0.24
C SER A 12 -10.36 -16.52 -1.04
N LEU A 13 -10.20 -15.30 -1.56
CA LEU A 13 -9.09 -14.88 -2.41
C LEU A 13 -8.73 -13.41 -2.12
N LEU A 14 -8.36 -13.12 -0.87
CA LEU A 14 -7.91 -11.79 -0.45
C LEU A 14 -6.55 -11.91 0.22
N VAL A 15 -5.61 -11.08 -0.24
CA VAL A 15 -4.28 -11.00 0.36
C VAL A 15 -4.12 -9.60 0.92
N ALA A 16 -3.99 -9.51 2.24
CA ALA A 16 -3.68 -8.24 2.87
C ALA A 16 -2.24 -7.87 2.54
N THR A 17 -2.03 -6.62 2.11
CA THR A 17 -0.70 -6.10 1.88
C THR A 17 -0.54 -4.70 2.45
N SER A 18 0.68 -4.29 2.72
CA SER A 18 1.00 -2.95 3.20
C SER A 18 1.11 -1.95 2.04
N MET A 19 1.10 -0.65 2.35
CA MET A 19 1.33 0.42 1.39
C MET A 19 2.60 1.17 1.81
N GLY A 20 3.58 1.25 0.92
CA GLY A 20 4.74 2.12 1.07
C GLY A 20 4.33 3.56 0.80
N VAL A 21 4.78 4.50 1.65
CA VAL A 21 4.49 5.93 1.50
C VAL A 21 5.80 6.72 1.45
N ARG A 22 5.88 7.66 0.51
CA ARG A 22 6.95 8.68 0.44
C ARG A 22 6.33 10.06 0.52
N ILE A 23 6.94 10.94 1.32
CA ILE A 23 6.52 12.33 1.46
C ILE A 23 7.62 13.25 0.95
N THR A 24 7.23 14.28 0.22
CA THR A 24 8.15 15.30 -0.31
C THR A 24 7.61 16.69 0.03
N PRO A 25 8.40 17.58 0.64
CA PRO A 25 7.99 18.97 0.85
C PRO A 25 7.64 19.64 -0.48
N VAL A 26 6.57 20.42 -0.48
CA VAL A 26 6.21 21.22 -1.67
C VAL A 26 7.31 22.24 -1.98
N ASN A 27 7.47 22.59 -3.26
CA ASN A 27 8.38 23.65 -3.70
C ASN A 27 9.84 23.48 -3.22
N ALA A 28 10.30 22.24 -3.05
CA ALA A 28 11.64 21.91 -2.54
C ALA A 28 11.96 22.55 -1.18
N GLN A 29 10.96 22.78 -0.34
CA GLN A 29 11.17 23.33 1.00
C GLN A 29 11.94 22.35 1.91
N PRO A 30 12.66 22.84 2.94
CA PRO A 30 13.35 21.98 3.89
C PRO A 30 12.36 21.16 4.72
N VAL A 31 12.65 19.87 4.92
CA VAL A 31 11.76 18.93 5.63
C VAL A 31 11.42 19.39 7.05
N HIS A 32 12.40 19.86 7.82
CA HIS A 32 12.23 20.19 9.24
C HIS A 32 11.36 21.44 9.50
N SER A 33 11.15 22.29 8.50
CA SER A 33 10.38 23.53 8.61
C SER A 33 9.09 23.52 7.79
N SER A 34 8.89 22.48 6.98
CA SER A 34 7.72 22.34 6.11
C SER A 34 6.51 21.81 6.88
N ARG A 35 5.33 22.32 6.52
CA ARG A 35 4.04 21.83 7.04
C ARG A 35 3.20 21.12 5.99
N LEU A 36 3.47 21.37 4.71
CA LEU A 36 2.74 20.79 3.59
C LEU A 36 3.66 19.87 2.78
N PHE A 37 3.17 18.66 2.53
CA PHE A 37 3.89 17.60 1.82
C PHE A 37 2.98 16.98 0.78
N GLU A 38 3.56 16.67 -0.38
CA GLU A 38 2.97 15.76 -1.33
C GLU A 38 3.25 14.33 -0.91
N MET A 39 2.23 13.47 -1.00
CA MET A 39 2.32 12.06 -0.61
C MET A 39 2.18 11.17 -1.84
N GLN A 40 3.10 10.24 -2.01
CA GLN A 40 3.00 9.15 -2.98
C GLN A 40 2.85 7.83 -2.23
N ALA A 41 1.73 7.14 -2.49
CA ALA A 41 1.43 5.82 -1.95
C ALA A 41 1.61 4.76 -3.05
N THR A 42 2.41 3.74 -2.76
CA THR A 42 2.68 2.61 -3.66
C THR A 42 2.40 1.31 -2.92
N SER A 43 1.78 0.34 -3.58
CA SER A 43 1.59 -1.00 -3.00
C SER A 43 2.94 -1.57 -2.58
N ALA A 44 3.05 -2.01 -1.32
CA ALA A 44 4.09 -2.96 -1.00
C ALA A 44 3.58 -4.28 -1.57
N GLU A 45 4.14 -4.72 -2.68
CA GLU A 45 3.68 -5.95 -3.31
C GLU A 45 3.92 -7.12 -2.35
N THR A 46 2.90 -7.94 -2.12
CA THR A 46 3.05 -9.18 -1.37
C THR A 46 3.60 -10.26 -2.29
N ASN A 47 4.69 -10.89 -1.89
CA ASN A 47 5.29 -11.99 -2.63
C ASN A 47 4.65 -13.35 -2.27
N VAL A 48 3.69 -13.37 -1.34
CA VAL A 48 3.00 -14.57 -0.87
C VAL A 48 1.50 -14.29 -0.80
N ALA A 49 0.71 -15.12 -1.48
CA ALA A 49 -0.73 -15.00 -1.67
C ALA A 49 -1.43 -16.33 -1.35
#